data_AF-A0A9Q1FBL6-F1
#
_entry.id   AF-A0A9Q1FBL6-F1
#
_cell.length_a   1.000
_cell.length_b   1.000
_cell.length_c   1.000
_cell.angle_alpha   90.00
_cell.angle_beta   90.00
_cell.angle_gamma   90.00
#
_symmetry.space_group_name_H-M   'P 1'
#
loop_
_entity.id
_entity.type
_entity.pdbx_description
1 polymer ?
#
loop_
_entity_poly.entity_id
_entity_poly.type
_entity_poly.pdbx_seq_one_letter_code
_entity_poly.pdbx_strand_id
1 'polypeptide(L)'
;MSVASVTTGNVVNDQECNSRLRPQGSEDCHMGPCVTNWYFTGWTNMCSAECGPGVQRRNVVCLTSGGRRKGEGGECTGEKPADMKACNGGLCVATHLWYTGPWGQCSVPCGNGTQRRDVICVHKLGTDFNVAPVSQCAHLEKPSPVQTCETEPCEPQWFTTDWSACSSSCGKGLQAREVRCLTPDNQYSAECDLVIKPAQEQTCNIIPCSPRVPDENCRDKRHNCVMVVQARLCVYSYYKTACCASCTQSAQRAKRH
;
A
#
# COMPACT_ATOMS: atom_id res chain seq x y z
N MET A 1 -17.55 32.46 -60.72
CA MET A 1 -17.42 32.99 -62.09
C MET A 1 -16.38 34.08 -62.07
N SER A 2 -15.34 33.92 -62.88
CA SER A 2 -14.50 34.95 -63.52
C SER A 2 -13.19 34.28 -63.95
N VAL A 3 -12.99 34.12 -65.26
CA VAL A 3 -11.70 33.77 -65.86
C VAL A 3 -11.23 35.01 -66.63
N ALA A 4 -9.97 35.40 -66.48
CA ALA A 4 -9.35 36.50 -67.21
C ALA A 4 -8.59 35.96 -68.43
N SER A 5 -8.70 36.63 -69.58
CA SER A 5 -7.90 36.30 -70.77
C SER A 5 -6.55 37.01 -70.73
N VAL A 6 -5.48 36.24 -70.89
CA VAL A 6 -4.11 36.75 -71.04
C VAL A 6 -3.98 37.32 -72.45
N THR A 7 -4.27 38.61 -72.60
CA THR A 7 -3.51 39.62 -73.40
C THR A 7 -4.26 40.94 -73.60
N THR A 8 -5.51 41.04 -73.18
CA THR A 8 -6.17 42.30 -72.79
C THR A 8 -7.31 41.87 -71.88
N GLY A 9 -7.10 41.98 -70.57
CA GLY A 9 -7.92 41.32 -69.55
C GLY A 9 -9.31 41.92 -69.36
N ASN A 10 -10.19 41.75 -70.35
CA ASN A 10 -11.62 41.99 -70.23
C ASN A 10 -12.37 40.66 -70.14
N VAL A 11 -13.35 40.60 -69.24
CA VAL A 11 -14.23 39.42 -69.07
C VAL A 11 -15.24 39.43 -70.21
N VAL A 12 -15.19 38.41 -71.06
CA VAL A 12 -16.12 38.23 -72.19
C VAL A 12 -17.11 37.13 -71.85
N ASN A 13 -18.35 37.27 -72.34
CA ASN A 13 -19.45 36.34 -72.09
C ASN A 13 -19.20 34.96 -72.75
N ASP A 14 -19.63 33.87 -72.09
CA ASP A 14 -19.34 32.47 -72.47
C ASP A 14 -19.85 32.08 -73.87
N GLN A 15 -20.77 32.85 -74.46
CA GLN A 15 -21.26 32.63 -75.82
C GLN A 15 -20.32 33.11 -76.93
N GLU A 16 -19.33 33.96 -76.62
CA GLU A 16 -18.33 34.42 -77.59
C GLU A 16 -17.00 33.66 -77.49
N CYS A 17 -16.91 32.68 -76.58
CA CYS A 17 -15.72 31.84 -76.42
C CYS A 17 -15.79 30.61 -77.35
N ASN A 18 -14.96 30.59 -78.40
CA ASN A 18 -14.91 29.47 -79.35
C ASN A 18 -14.47 28.17 -78.66
N SER A 19 -15.39 27.20 -78.57
CA SER A 19 -15.21 25.94 -77.84
C SER A 19 -14.07 25.05 -78.34
N ARG A 20 -13.60 25.26 -79.58
CA ARG A 20 -12.45 24.54 -80.15
C ARG A 20 -11.08 25.06 -79.68
N LEU A 21 -11.03 26.24 -79.07
CA LEU A 21 -9.81 26.85 -78.55
C LEU A 21 -9.75 26.84 -77.02
N ARG A 22 -10.68 26.15 -76.36
CA ARG A 22 -10.67 25.97 -74.90
C ARG A 22 -9.52 25.02 -74.54
N PRO A 23 -8.46 25.49 -73.85
CA PRO A 23 -7.43 24.58 -73.36
C PRO A 23 -8.04 23.63 -72.32
N GLN A 24 -7.52 22.41 -72.21
CA GLN A 24 -7.94 21.51 -71.14
C GLN A 24 -7.63 22.18 -69.80
N GLY A 25 -8.67 22.45 -69.02
CA GLY A 25 -8.57 23.22 -67.76
C GLY A 25 -8.00 22.43 -66.57
N SER A 26 -7.47 21.23 -66.81
CA SER A 26 -6.88 20.37 -65.79
C SER A 26 -5.81 19.52 -66.44
N GLU A 27 -4.59 19.62 -65.90
CA GLU A 27 -3.46 18.75 -66.21
C GLU A 27 -3.11 18.00 -64.92
N ASP A 28 -2.82 16.70 -65.01
CA ASP A 28 -2.45 15.90 -63.85
C ASP A 28 -1.08 16.36 -63.32
N CYS A 29 -1.10 16.96 -62.14
CA CYS A 29 0.09 17.53 -61.53
C CYS A 29 0.96 16.41 -60.92
N HIS A 30 1.87 15.85 -61.71
CA HIS A 30 2.94 15.00 -61.18
C HIS A 30 3.94 15.87 -60.41
N MET A 31 3.69 16.10 -59.12
CA MET A 31 4.56 16.82 -58.16
C MET A 31 5.88 16.08 -57.86
N GLY A 32 6.52 15.49 -58.87
CA GLY A 32 7.78 14.78 -58.77
C GLY A 32 7.80 13.62 -57.76
N PRO A 33 8.95 12.95 -57.60
CA PRO A 33 9.15 12.04 -56.48
C PRO A 33 9.12 12.83 -55.16
N CYS A 34 8.42 12.31 -54.16
CA CYS A 34 8.33 12.94 -52.83
C CYS A 34 9.74 13.04 -52.20
N VAL A 35 10.35 14.23 -52.26
CA VAL A 35 11.65 14.48 -51.63
C VAL A 35 11.49 14.42 -50.11
N THR A 36 12.40 13.71 -49.45
CA THR A 36 12.44 13.57 -47.99
C THR A 36 13.63 14.34 -47.44
N ASN A 37 13.38 15.27 -46.53
CA ASN A 37 14.41 16.15 -45.98
C ASN A 37 14.51 16.01 -44.46
N TRP A 38 15.70 16.30 -43.93
CA TRP A 38 15.97 16.37 -42.50
C TRP A 38 15.51 17.71 -41.92
N TYR A 39 14.77 17.65 -40.82
CA TYR A 39 14.34 18.80 -40.04
C TYR A 39 14.83 18.63 -38.60
N PHE A 40 15.28 19.70 -37.97
CA PHE A 40 15.77 19.65 -36.60
C PHE A 40 15.47 20.92 -35.82
N THR A 41 15.39 20.79 -34.49
CA THR A 41 15.25 21.95 -33.60
C THR A 41 16.61 22.58 -33.31
N GLY A 42 16.62 23.83 -32.86
CA GLY A 42 17.82 24.45 -32.28
C GLY A 42 18.30 23.68 -31.04
N TRP A 43 19.58 23.88 -30.68
CA TRP A 43 20.10 23.37 -29.41
C TRP A 43 19.51 24.16 -28.25
N THR A 44 19.10 23.46 -27.20
CA THR A 44 18.72 24.09 -25.93
C THR A 44 19.98 24.47 -25.15
N ASN A 45 19.92 25.49 -24.30
CA ASN A 45 21.03 25.85 -23.41
C ASN A 45 21.18 24.91 -22.19
N MET A 46 20.37 23.85 -22.11
CA MET A 46 20.32 22.95 -20.98
C MET A 46 21.23 21.74 -21.23
N CYS A 47 22.31 21.63 -20.46
CA CYS A 47 23.19 20.47 -20.49
C CYS A 47 22.56 19.33 -19.68
N SER A 48 22.79 18.07 -20.06
CA SER A 48 22.31 16.92 -19.27
C SER A 48 22.92 16.83 -17.87
N ALA A 49 24.10 17.42 -17.68
CA ALA A 49 24.81 17.48 -16.42
C ALA A 49 24.73 18.90 -15.83
N GLU A 50 24.46 19.01 -14.52
CA GLU A 50 24.45 20.29 -13.78
C GLU A 50 25.85 20.93 -13.74
N CYS A 51 26.90 20.11 -13.72
CA CYS A 51 28.30 20.50 -13.79
C CYS A 51 29.11 19.42 -14.52
N GLY A 52 30.31 19.74 -14.99
CA GLY A 52 31.18 18.81 -15.69
C GLY A 52 30.70 18.45 -17.10
N PRO A 53 31.29 17.41 -17.72
CA PRO A 53 30.94 17.00 -19.08
C PRO A 53 29.52 16.43 -19.15
N GLY A 54 28.77 16.83 -20.17
CA GLY A 54 27.42 16.35 -20.44
C GLY A 54 27.07 16.41 -21.93
N VAL A 55 25.79 16.19 -22.24
CA VAL A 55 25.29 16.15 -23.62
C VAL A 55 24.01 16.97 -23.75
N GLN A 56 23.94 17.81 -24.78
CA GLN A 56 22.72 18.46 -25.25
C GLN A 56 22.04 17.57 -26.29
N ARG A 57 20.72 17.46 -26.22
CA ARG A 57 19.90 16.72 -27.20
C ARG A 57 19.01 17.69 -27.97
N ARG A 58 18.84 17.46 -29.26
CA ARG A 58 17.87 18.17 -30.10
C ARG A 58 16.99 17.18 -30.86
N ASN A 59 15.80 17.61 -31.25
CA ASN A 59 14.94 16.76 -32.07
C ASN A 59 15.42 16.80 -33.51
N VAL A 60 15.56 15.63 -34.14
CA VAL A 60 15.91 15.47 -35.56
C VAL A 60 14.89 14.49 -36.15
N VAL A 61 14.12 14.96 -37.11
CA VAL A 61 13.06 14.17 -37.76
C VAL A 61 13.22 14.25 -39.27
N CYS A 62 12.86 13.16 -39.93
CA CYS A 62 12.75 13.15 -41.38
C CYS A 62 11.28 13.17 -41.78
N LEU A 63 10.93 14.09 -42.68
CA LEU A 63 9.56 14.29 -43.15
C LEU A 63 9.50 14.16 -44.68
N THR A 64 8.46 13.50 -45.17
CA THR A 64 8.07 13.45 -46.59
C THR A 64 7.07 14.57 -46.89
N SER A 65 6.92 14.96 -48.17
CA SER A 65 6.00 16.00 -48.69
C SER A 65 4.48 15.82 -48.40
N GLY A 66 4.10 14.99 -47.44
CA GLY A 66 2.73 14.83 -46.93
C GLY A 66 2.63 14.83 -45.39
N GLY A 67 3.66 15.30 -44.67
CA GLY A 67 3.63 15.48 -43.21
C GLY A 67 3.59 14.18 -42.38
N ARG A 68 3.63 13.01 -43.01
CA ARG A 68 3.68 11.72 -42.32
C ARG A 68 5.09 11.45 -41.82
N ARG A 69 5.22 11.18 -40.51
CA ARG A 69 6.45 10.63 -39.92
C ARG A 69 6.65 9.22 -40.47
N LYS A 70 7.78 8.97 -41.13
CA LYS A 70 8.12 7.61 -41.55
C LYS A 70 8.73 6.87 -40.36
N GLY A 71 8.25 5.65 -40.08
CA GLY A 71 8.91 4.70 -39.20
C GLY A 71 10.24 4.24 -39.81
N GLU A 72 11.15 3.82 -38.95
CA GLU A 72 12.51 3.30 -39.23
C GLU A 72 12.62 2.60 -40.60
N GLY A 73 13.31 3.22 -41.58
CA GLY A 73 13.54 2.62 -42.91
C GLY A 73 13.19 3.47 -44.13
N GLY A 74 13.25 4.79 -44.06
CA GLY A 74 13.32 5.65 -45.25
C GLY A 74 14.58 6.49 -45.23
N GLU A 75 15.45 6.29 -46.21
CA GLU A 75 16.69 7.05 -46.36
C GLU A 75 16.34 8.47 -46.82
N CYS A 76 16.52 9.42 -45.92
CA CYS A 76 16.31 10.83 -46.19
C CYS A 76 17.52 11.35 -46.95
N THR A 77 17.33 12.28 -47.87
CA THR A 77 18.43 12.71 -48.74
C THR A 77 19.47 13.49 -47.93
N GLY A 78 20.70 12.99 -47.91
CA GLY A 78 21.84 13.59 -47.20
C GLY A 78 22.11 13.02 -45.80
N GLU A 79 23.24 13.42 -45.22
CA GLU A 79 23.67 12.93 -43.90
C GLU A 79 22.72 13.38 -42.78
N LYS A 80 22.39 12.45 -41.87
CA LYS A 80 21.56 12.74 -40.70
C LYS A 80 22.26 13.78 -39.81
N PRO A 81 21.64 14.94 -39.51
CA PRO A 81 22.20 15.90 -38.57
C PRO A 81 22.38 15.28 -37.18
N ALA A 82 23.47 15.63 -36.49
CA ALA A 82 23.72 15.14 -35.14
C ALA A 82 22.55 15.48 -34.19
N ASP A 83 22.02 14.50 -33.48
CA ASP A 83 20.96 14.67 -32.48
C ASP A 83 21.53 14.94 -31.07
N MET A 84 22.84 14.76 -30.90
CA MET A 84 23.57 14.98 -29.65
C MET A 84 24.81 15.86 -29.86
N LYS A 85 25.12 16.70 -28.87
CA LYS A 85 26.33 17.55 -28.83
C LYS A 85 26.91 17.55 -27.42
N ALA A 86 28.24 17.49 -27.31
CA ALA A 86 28.94 17.62 -26.04
C ALA A 86 28.78 19.04 -25.45
N CYS A 87 28.52 19.11 -24.15
CA CYS A 87 28.48 20.35 -23.36
C CYS A 87 29.31 20.18 -22.08
N ASN A 88 29.68 21.30 -21.46
CA ASN A 88 30.31 21.31 -20.15
C ASN A 88 29.55 22.27 -19.25
N GLY A 89 29.01 21.76 -18.15
CA GLY A 89 28.26 22.54 -17.15
C GLY A 89 29.15 23.36 -16.21
N GLY A 90 30.47 23.34 -16.39
CA GLY A 90 31.43 24.05 -15.55
C GLY A 90 32.07 23.15 -14.48
N LEU A 91 32.76 23.73 -13.51
CA LEU A 91 33.43 22.96 -12.45
C LEU A 91 32.40 22.42 -11.45
N CYS A 92 32.53 21.14 -11.09
CA CYS A 92 31.73 20.56 -10.03
C CYS A 92 32.26 21.00 -8.66
N VAL A 93 31.39 21.59 -7.86
CA VAL A 93 31.71 22.05 -6.51
C VAL A 93 31.13 21.06 -5.50
N ALA A 94 31.95 20.71 -4.51
CA ALA A 94 31.56 19.91 -3.36
C ALA A 94 30.52 20.66 -2.51
N THR A 95 29.38 20.04 -2.24
CA THR A 95 28.34 20.61 -1.37
C THR A 95 27.78 19.58 -0.40
N HIS A 96 27.31 20.04 0.76
CA HIS A 96 26.62 19.22 1.74
C HIS A 96 25.12 19.46 1.65
N LEU A 97 24.33 18.38 1.72
CA LEU A 97 22.86 18.47 1.71
C LEU A 97 22.21 17.32 2.47
N TRP A 98 20.97 17.53 2.91
CA TRP A 98 20.13 16.47 3.45
C TRP A 98 19.56 15.61 2.32
N TYR A 99 19.86 14.31 2.36
CA TYR A 99 19.25 13.33 1.48
C TYR A 99 18.12 12.60 2.22
N THR A 100 16.98 12.46 1.56
CA THR A 100 15.82 11.76 2.11
C THR A 100 15.55 10.48 1.33
N GLY A 101 15.50 9.36 2.04
CA GLY A 101 15.06 8.09 1.47
C GLY A 101 13.55 8.07 1.15
N PRO A 102 13.07 6.99 0.52
CA PRO A 102 11.64 6.76 0.35
C PRO A 102 10.97 6.59 1.72
N TRP A 103 9.66 6.87 1.76
CA TRP A 103 8.87 6.57 2.94
C TRP A 103 8.70 5.06 3.11
N GLY A 104 8.84 4.59 4.35
CA GLY A 104 8.49 3.23 4.74
C GLY A 104 6.98 3.03 4.77
N GLN A 105 6.56 1.83 5.17
CA GLN A 105 5.14 1.50 5.30
C GLN A 105 4.47 2.31 6.41
N CYS A 106 3.16 2.51 6.28
CA CYS A 106 2.36 3.14 7.32
C CYS A 106 2.37 2.27 8.59
N SER A 107 2.37 2.90 9.76
CA SER A 107 2.37 2.20 11.06
C SER A 107 1.12 1.37 11.32
N VAL A 108 0.05 1.63 10.57
CA VAL A 108 -1.24 0.94 10.66
C VAL A 108 -1.61 0.40 9.27
N PRO A 109 -2.31 -0.74 9.20
CA PRO A 109 -2.78 -1.31 7.94
C PRO A 109 -4.05 -0.62 7.40
N CYS A 110 -4.77 0.11 8.26
CA CYS A 110 -6.00 0.83 7.95
C CYS A 110 -6.09 2.10 8.81
N GLY A 111 -6.85 3.11 8.35
CA GLY A 111 -7.03 4.39 9.03
C GLY A 111 -5.81 5.31 8.98
N ASN A 112 -5.67 6.16 9.99
CA ASN A 112 -4.60 7.16 10.09
C ASN A 112 -3.44 6.63 10.93
N GLY A 113 -2.23 6.74 10.39
CA GLY A 113 -1.00 6.37 11.08
C GLY A 113 0.17 7.28 10.74
N THR A 114 1.37 6.78 10.97
CA THR A 114 2.61 7.48 10.64
C THR A 114 3.56 6.60 9.87
N GLN A 115 4.31 7.21 8.96
CA GLN A 115 5.38 6.56 8.21
C GLN A 115 6.70 7.27 8.46
N ARG A 116 7.79 6.52 8.36
CA ARG A 116 9.15 7.00 8.64
C ARG A 116 10.01 6.89 7.40
N ARG A 117 10.98 7.78 7.26
CA ARG A 117 12.02 7.72 6.22
C ARG A 117 13.38 8.04 6.81
N ASP A 118 14.42 7.60 6.12
CA ASP A 118 15.78 7.97 6.46
C ASP A 118 16.09 9.39 5.98
N VAL A 119 16.77 10.15 6.83
CA VAL A 119 17.26 11.50 6.53
C VAL A 119 18.73 11.55 6.94
N ILE A 120 19.61 11.56 5.94
CA ILE A 120 21.05 11.47 6.13
C ILE A 120 21.76 12.69 5.52
N CYS A 121 22.87 13.09 6.11
CA CYS A 121 23.73 14.12 5.54
C CYS A 121 24.63 13.49 4.49
N VAL A 122 24.67 14.08 3.30
CA VAL A 122 25.54 13.61 2.22
C VAL A 122 26.41 14.74 1.68
N HIS A 123 27.58 14.36 1.20
CA HIS A 123 28.48 15.18 0.41
C HIS A 123 28.26 14.85 -1.07
N LYS A 124 27.79 15.83 -1.85
CA LYS A 124 27.55 15.73 -3.29
C LYS A 124 28.71 16.38 -4.05
N LEU A 125 29.27 15.65 -5.03
CA LEU A 125 30.23 16.16 -6.00
C LEU A 125 29.79 15.74 -7.40
N GLY A 126 29.20 16.67 -8.15
CA GLY A 126 28.57 16.34 -9.42
C GLY A 126 27.43 15.35 -9.24
N THR A 127 27.54 14.15 -9.83
CA THR A 127 26.55 13.07 -9.69
C THR A 127 26.81 12.15 -8.50
N ASP A 128 27.97 12.27 -7.87
CA ASP A 128 28.40 11.35 -6.83
C ASP A 128 27.94 11.81 -5.45
N PHE A 129 27.49 10.86 -4.64
CA PHE A 129 27.02 11.08 -3.27
C PHE A 129 27.79 10.20 -2.30
N ASN A 130 28.28 10.80 -1.22
CA ASN A 130 28.95 10.08 -0.13
C ASN A 130 28.31 10.47 1.20
N VAL A 131 28.20 9.51 2.13
CA VAL A 131 27.67 9.80 3.48
C VAL A 131 28.64 10.71 4.23
N ALA A 132 28.11 11.79 4.80
CA ALA A 132 28.87 12.75 5.58
C ALA A 132 28.37 12.79 7.03
N PRO A 133 29.20 13.27 7.98
CA PRO A 133 28.74 13.49 9.35
C PRO A 133 27.57 14.48 9.40
N VAL A 134 26.60 14.20 10.27
CA VAL A 134 25.38 15.01 10.48
C VAL A 134 25.69 16.49 10.74
N SER A 135 26.82 16.79 11.40
CA SER A 135 27.27 18.15 11.68
C SER A 135 27.51 19.00 10.44
N GLN A 136 27.91 18.39 9.31
CA GLN A 136 28.17 19.13 8.07
C GLN A 136 26.90 19.69 7.44
N CYS A 137 25.73 19.09 7.71
CA CYS A 137 24.43 19.58 7.25
C CYS A 137 23.65 20.32 8.34
N ALA A 138 24.22 20.52 9.54
CA ALA A 138 23.48 21.10 10.67
C ALA A 138 23.02 22.55 10.46
N HIS A 139 23.67 23.27 9.54
CA HIS A 139 23.31 24.62 9.14
C HIS A 139 22.17 24.67 8.11
N LEU A 140 21.72 23.52 7.60
CA LEU A 140 20.65 23.38 6.62
C LEU A 140 19.37 22.91 7.30
N GLU A 141 18.22 23.33 6.78
CA GLU A 141 16.92 22.88 7.26
C GLU A 141 16.78 21.36 7.08
N LYS A 142 16.64 20.65 8.20
CA LYS A 142 16.54 19.19 8.21
C LYS A 142 15.11 18.75 7.86
N PRO A 143 14.90 17.97 6.80
CA PRO A 143 13.59 17.43 6.46
C PRO A 143 13.02 16.55 7.56
N SER A 144 11.69 16.54 7.73
CA SER A 144 11.05 15.66 8.71
C SER A 144 11.29 14.18 8.37
N PRO A 145 11.73 13.36 9.35
CA PRO A 145 11.87 11.91 9.19
C PRO A 145 10.55 11.17 9.40
N VAL A 146 9.48 11.86 9.82
CA VAL A 146 8.16 11.27 10.10
C VAL A 146 7.07 12.11 9.43
N GLN A 147 6.07 11.45 8.84
CA GLN A 147 4.85 12.11 8.38
C GLN A 147 3.62 11.24 8.66
N THR A 148 2.45 11.86 8.62
CA THR A 148 1.17 11.14 8.67
C THR A 148 0.92 10.37 7.37
N CYS A 149 0.23 9.25 7.49
CA CYS A 149 -0.26 8.46 6.36
C CYS A 149 -1.72 8.10 6.60
N GLU A 150 -2.51 8.18 5.54
CA GLU A 150 -3.90 7.75 5.53
C GLU A 150 -3.98 6.50 4.64
N THR A 151 -4.57 5.46 5.21
CA THR A 151 -4.84 4.19 4.55
C THR A 151 -6.35 3.96 4.52
N GLU A 152 -6.80 2.88 3.88
CA GLU A 152 -8.23 2.57 3.80
C GLU A 152 -8.90 2.59 5.18
N PRO A 153 -10.15 3.05 5.29
CA PRO A 153 -10.87 3.08 6.56
C PRO A 153 -10.85 1.70 7.21
N CYS A 154 -10.58 1.65 8.52
CA CYS A 154 -10.64 0.39 9.25
C CYS A 154 -12.09 -0.09 9.37
N GLU A 155 -12.30 -1.37 9.07
CA GLU A 155 -13.60 -2.02 9.22
C GLU A 155 -13.88 -2.37 10.69
N PRO A 156 -15.16 -2.39 11.12
CA PRO A 156 -15.55 -2.85 12.44
C PRO A 156 -15.23 -4.34 12.65
N GLN A 157 -14.82 -4.70 13.87
CA GLN A 157 -14.43 -6.07 14.22
C GLN A 157 -15.20 -6.61 15.43
N TRP A 158 -15.31 -7.93 15.50
CA TRP A 158 -15.90 -8.61 16.67
C TRP A 158 -14.93 -8.64 17.83
N PHE A 159 -15.35 -8.09 18.96
CA PHE A 159 -14.66 -8.16 20.23
C PHE A 159 -15.41 -9.08 21.18
N THR A 160 -14.66 -9.87 21.93
CA THR A 160 -15.22 -10.77 22.95
C THR A 160 -14.54 -10.59 24.28
N THR A 161 -15.31 -10.66 25.36
CA THR A 161 -14.74 -10.80 26.71
C THR A 161 -14.28 -12.23 26.95
N ASP A 162 -13.58 -12.43 28.07
CA ASP A 162 -13.39 -13.75 28.63
C ASP A 162 -14.75 -14.40 28.95
N TRP A 163 -14.73 -15.74 28.99
CA TRP A 163 -15.89 -16.54 29.40
C TRP A 163 -16.18 -16.36 30.88
N SER A 164 -17.47 -16.30 31.23
CA SER A 164 -17.93 -16.35 32.62
C SER A 164 -17.52 -17.67 33.29
N ALA A 165 -17.59 -17.70 34.62
CA ALA A 165 -17.55 -18.98 35.33
C ALA A 165 -18.67 -19.91 34.82
N CYS A 166 -18.38 -21.21 34.79
CA CYS A 166 -19.35 -22.22 34.40
C CYS A 166 -20.48 -22.30 35.42
N SER A 167 -21.73 -22.37 34.96
CA SER A 167 -22.91 -22.43 35.83
C SER A 167 -22.94 -23.65 36.77
N SER A 168 -22.30 -24.74 36.34
CA SER A 168 -22.21 -25.99 37.10
C SER A 168 -20.76 -26.44 37.18
N SER A 169 -20.31 -26.87 38.36
CA SER A 169 -18.95 -27.43 38.56
C SER A 169 -18.82 -28.90 38.14
N CYS A 170 -19.94 -29.55 37.82
CA CYS A 170 -20.02 -30.89 37.28
C CYS A 170 -21.28 -31.01 36.39
N GLY A 171 -21.34 -32.05 35.57
CA GLY A 171 -22.34 -32.20 34.53
C GLY A 171 -22.16 -31.15 33.43
N LYS A 172 -23.13 -31.10 32.49
CA LYS A 172 -23.19 -30.10 31.42
C LYS A 172 -23.63 -28.75 32.00
N GLY A 173 -22.68 -27.85 32.22
CA GLY A 173 -22.93 -26.45 32.56
C GLY A 173 -22.89 -25.55 31.33
N LEU A 174 -23.21 -24.27 31.55
CA LEU A 174 -23.15 -23.21 30.53
C LEU A 174 -22.27 -22.07 31.02
N GLN A 175 -21.50 -21.49 30.11
CA GLN A 175 -20.76 -20.24 30.33
C GLN A 175 -21.09 -19.28 29.19
N ALA A 176 -21.13 -18.00 29.53
CA ALA A 176 -21.47 -16.92 28.60
C ALA A 176 -20.31 -15.92 28.54
N ARG A 177 -20.18 -15.24 27.41
CA ARG A 177 -19.29 -14.09 27.26
C ARG A 177 -20.03 -12.99 26.53
N GLU A 178 -19.50 -11.78 26.59
CA GLU A 178 -20.02 -10.69 25.79
C GLU A 178 -19.38 -10.70 24.40
N VAL A 179 -20.19 -10.46 23.36
CA VAL A 179 -19.76 -10.39 21.96
C VAL A 179 -20.31 -9.10 21.38
N ARG A 180 -19.43 -8.16 21.04
CA ARG A 180 -19.79 -6.83 20.53
C ARG A 180 -19.04 -6.55 19.23
N CYS A 181 -19.72 -5.95 18.27
CA CYS A 181 -19.07 -5.43 17.06
C CYS A 181 -18.68 -3.98 17.35
N LEU A 182 -17.38 -3.68 17.27
CA LEU A 182 -16.86 -2.34 17.57
C LEU A 182 -16.11 -1.76 16.38
N THR A 183 -16.26 -0.46 16.17
CA THR A 183 -15.42 0.34 15.28
C THR A 183 -14.02 0.53 15.90
N PRO A 184 -13.04 1.01 15.12
CA PRO A 184 -11.71 1.34 15.63
C PRO A 184 -11.71 2.32 16.81
N ASP A 185 -12.71 3.21 16.88
CA ASP A 185 -12.90 4.17 17.97
C ASP A 185 -13.64 3.57 19.18
N ASN A 186 -13.74 2.24 19.26
CA ASN A 186 -14.48 1.49 20.28
C ASN A 186 -15.97 1.83 20.38
N GLN A 187 -16.59 2.28 19.28
CA GLN A 187 -18.02 2.53 19.23
C GLN A 187 -18.76 1.30 18.70
N TYR A 188 -19.99 1.08 19.14
CA TYR A 188 -20.80 -0.03 18.66
C TYR A 188 -21.14 0.14 17.18
N SER A 189 -20.97 -0.94 16.41
CA SER A 189 -21.38 -1.02 15.01
C SER A 189 -22.23 -2.28 14.77
N ALA A 190 -22.98 -2.28 13.67
CA ALA A 190 -23.74 -3.43 13.17
C ALA A 190 -23.14 -3.98 11.86
N GLU A 191 -22.00 -3.45 11.41
CA GLU A 191 -21.41 -3.72 10.09
C GLU A 191 -20.46 -4.92 10.08
N CYS A 192 -20.19 -5.55 11.25
CA CYS A 192 -19.36 -6.75 11.29
C CYS A 192 -20.04 -7.93 10.59
N ASP A 193 -19.25 -8.72 9.87
CA ASP A 193 -19.74 -9.93 9.20
C ASP A 193 -20.32 -10.94 10.19
N LEU A 194 -21.59 -11.30 9.98
CA LEU A 194 -22.33 -12.23 10.82
C LEU A 194 -21.85 -13.68 10.66
N VAL A 195 -21.19 -14.03 9.56
CA VAL A 195 -20.68 -15.39 9.31
C VAL A 195 -19.58 -15.75 10.31
N ILE A 196 -18.75 -14.77 10.68
CA ILE A 196 -17.66 -14.94 11.63
C ILE A 196 -18.04 -14.56 13.07
N LYS A 197 -19.34 -14.31 13.34
CA LYS A 197 -19.80 -13.88 14.66
C LYS A 197 -19.45 -14.94 15.72
N PRO A 198 -18.65 -14.58 16.75
CA PRO A 198 -18.30 -15.52 17.80
C PRO A 198 -19.51 -15.95 18.64
N ALA A 199 -19.50 -17.19 19.13
CA ALA A 199 -20.55 -17.69 20.02
C ALA A 199 -20.58 -16.92 21.35
N GLN A 200 -21.78 -16.54 21.79
CA GLN A 200 -22.01 -15.83 23.05
C GLN A 200 -22.13 -16.80 24.25
N GLU A 201 -22.53 -18.04 23.99
CA GLU A 201 -22.68 -19.10 24.98
C GLU A 201 -22.02 -20.38 24.51
N GLN A 202 -21.47 -21.15 25.45
CA GLN A 202 -20.97 -22.50 25.17
C GLN A 202 -21.17 -23.43 26.36
N THR A 203 -21.24 -24.74 26.07
CA THR A 203 -21.24 -25.76 27.10
C THR A 203 -19.87 -25.83 27.77
N CYS A 204 -19.88 -25.91 29.09
CA CYS A 204 -18.69 -26.06 29.92
C CYS A 204 -18.92 -27.14 30.94
N ASN A 205 -17.84 -27.81 31.35
CA ASN A 205 -17.87 -28.99 32.19
C ASN A 205 -18.69 -30.14 31.56
N ILE A 206 -18.06 -31.28 31.37
CA ILE A 206 -18.73 -32.50 30.86
C ILE A 206 -18.55 -33.68 31.81
N ILE A 207 -17.90 -33.43 32.95
CA ILE A 207 -17.58 -34.45 33.95
C ILE A 207 -18.88 -34.78 34.69
N PRO A 208 -19.39 -36.01 34.61
CA PRO A 208 -20.64 -36.37 35.27
C PRO A 208 -20.57 -36.05 36.77
N CYS A 209 -21.62 -35.41 37.28
CA CYS A 209 -21.77 -35.21 38.71
C CYS A 209 -21.76 -36.59 39.37
N SER A 210 -20.84 -36.81 40.32
CA SER A 210 -20.87 -38.03 41.11
C SER A 210 -22.22 -38.09 41.82
N PRO A 211 -22.99 -39.19 41.69
CA PRO A 211 -24.19 -39.35 42.49
C PRO A 211 -23.76 -39.19 43.95
N ARG A 212 -24.46 -38.32 44.70
CA ARG A 212 -24.43 -38.40 46.15
C ARG A 212 -25.05 -39.74 46.50
N VAL A 213 -24.27 -40.80 46.48
CA VAL A 213 -24.57 -41.99 47.26
C VAL A 213 -24.08 -41.61 48.66
N PRO A 214 -24.96 -41.31 49.63
CA PRO A 214 -24.53 -41.52 51.00
C PRO A 214 -24.28 -43.02 51.06
N ASP A 215 -23.01 -43.42 51.05
CA ASP A 215 -22.66 -44.68 51.68
C ASP A 215 -23.19 -44.53 53.10
N GLU A 216 -24.36 -45.10 53.39
CA GLU A 216 -25.08 -45.00 54.68
C GLU A 216 -24.15 -45.40 55.85
N ASN A 217 -23.07 -46.12 55.57
CA ASN A 217 -22.04 -46.51 56.52
C ASN A 217 -20.95 -45.46 56.80
N CYS A 218 -20.87 -44.34 56.06
CA CYS A 218 -19.78 -43.36 56.21
C CYS A 218 -20.28 -41.91 56.16
N ARG A 219 -20.94 -41.46 57.23
CA ARG A 219 -21.39 -40.07 57.43
C ARG A 219 -20.55 -39.34 58.47
N ASP A 220 -20.36 -38.04 58.28
CA ASP A 220 -19.72 -37.18 59.28
C ASP A 220 -20.62 -37.04 60.53
N LYS A 221 -20.06 -37.37 61.70
CA LYS A 221 -20.73 -37.27 63.01
C LYS A 221 -20.56 -35.90 63.67
N ARG A 222 -19.62 -35.08 63.17
CA ARG A 222 -19.33 -33.74 63.70
C ARG A 222 -19.51 -32.68 62.62
N HIS A 223 -19.93 -31.48 63.01
CA HIS A 223 -20.18 -30.36 62.10
C HIS A 223 -18.89 -29.63 61.64
N ASN A 224 -17.77 -29.81 62.34
CA ASN A 224 -16.49 -29.16 62.03
C ASN A 224 -15.55 -30.01 61.17
N CYS A 225 -16.06 -31.01 60.44
CA CYS A 225 -15.24 -31.94 59.66
C CYS A 225 -14.46 -31.31 58.50
N VAL A 226 -14.91 -30.15 58.00
CA VAL A 226 -14.14 -29.35 57.03
C VAL A 226 -12.80 -28.88 57.63
N MET A 227 -12.81 -28.43 58.88
CA MET A 227 -11.59 -27.99 59.58
C MET A 227 -10.63 -29.16 59.83
N VAL A 228 -11.18 -30.35 60.11
CA VAL A 228 -10.40 -31.58 60.31
C VAL A 228 -9.63 -31.97 59.04
N VAL A 229 -10.25 -31.83 57.86
CA VAL A 229 -9.59 -32.06 56.58
C VAL A 229 -8.52 -31.00 56.30
N GLN A 230 -8.85 -29.72 56.49
CA GLN A 230 -7.90 -28.61 56.26
C GLN A 230 -6.67 -28.69 57.17
N ALA A 231 -6.86 -29.08 58.42
CA ALA A 231 -5.78 -29.30 59.39
C ALA A 231 -5.05 -30.65 59.21
N ARG A 232 -5.36 -31.42 58.15
CA ARG A 232 -4.77 -32.74 57.85
C ARG A 232 -4.88 -33.75 59.00
N LEU A 233 -5.90 -33.62 59.83
CA LEU A 233 -6.12 -34.47 61.01
C LEU A 233 -6.76 -35.82 60.69
N CYS A 234 -7.16 -36.06 59.44
CA CYS A 234 -7.72 -37.34 58.96
C CYS A 234 -6.76 -38.54 59.05
N VAL A 235 -5.48 -38.31 59.37
CA VAL A 235 -4.50 -39.35 59.67
C VAL A 235 -4.78 -40.06 61.01
N TYR A 236 -5.43 -39.37 61.95
CA TYR A 236 -5.76 -39.93 63.25
C TYR A 236 -7.10 -40.68 63.20
N SER A 237 -7.12 -41.88 63.79
CA SER A 237 -8.29 -42.79 63.79
C SER A 237 -9.57 -42.14 64.36
N TYR A 238 -9.42 -41.31 65.39
CA TYR A 238 -10.53 -40.55 65.99
C TYR A 238 -11.22 -39.64 64.96
N TYR A 239 -10.44 -38.84 64.23
CA TYR A 239 -10.98 -37.92 63.23
C TYR A 239 -11.44 -38.65 61.97
N LYS A 240 -10.76 -39.73 61.59
CA LYS A 240 -11.15 -40.59 60.47
C LYS A 240 -12.53 -41.24 60.67
N THR A 241 -12.90 -41.56 61.91
CA THR A 241 -14.23 -42.14 62.24
C THR A 241 -15.30 -41.08 62.50
N ALA A 242 -14.93 -39.95 63.13
CA ALA A 242 -15.86 -38.85 63.39
C ALA A 242 -16.21 -38.05 62.12
N CYS A 243 -15.31 -38.00 61.14
CA CYS A 243 -15.44 -37.26 59.88
C CYS A 243 -15.25 -38.18 58.67
N CYS A 244 -15.99 -39.29 58.66
CA CYS A 244 -15.82 -40.36 57.68
C CYS A 244 -15.99 -39.88 56.23
N ALA A 245 -17.06 -39.14 55.92
CA ALA A 245 -17.34 -38.67 54.56
C ALA A 245 -16.30 -37.63 54.10
N SER A 246 -16.01 -36.66 54.96
CA SER A 246 -15.04 -35.59 54.66
C SER A 246 -13.62 -36.14 54.46
N CYS A 247 -13.17 -37.06 55.32
CA CYS A 247 -11.84 -37.66 55.23
C CYS A 247 -11.72 -38.61 54.02
N THR A 248 -12.74 -39.43 53.75
CA THR A 248 -12.72 -40.31 52.56
C THR A 248 -12.74 -39.52 51.25
N GLN A 249 -13.53 -38.46 51.17
CA GLN A 249 -13.55 -37.57 50.00
C GLN A 249 -12.20 -36.87 49.78
N SER A 250 -11.53 -36.43 50.86
CA SER A 250 -10.19 -35.81 50.77
C SER A 250 -9.13 -36.80 50.26
N ALA A 251 -9.19 -38.05 50.71
CA ALA A 251 -8.27 -39.11 50.28
C ALA A 251 -8.49 -39.50 48.80
N GLN A 252 -9.74 -39.48 48.32
CA GLN A 252 -10.04 -39.71 46.90
C GLN A 252 -9.51 -38.59 46.00
N ARG A 253 -9.57 -37.33 46.45
CA ARG A 253 -8.98 -36.19 45.71
C ARG A 253 -7.46 -36.27 45.64
N ALA A 254 -6.81 -36.67 46.73
CA ALA A 254 -5.34 -36.80 46.79
C ALA A 254 -4.78 -37.93 45.90
N LYS A 255 -5.59 -38.93 45.53
CA LYS A 255 -5.19 -40.03 44.62
C LYS A 255 -5.34 -39.70 43.13
N ARG A 256 -5.96 -38.57 42.78
CA ARG A 256 -6.20 -38.14 41.38
C ARG A 256 -5.16 -37.13 40.89
N HIS A 257 -4.20 -36.77 41.74
CA HIS A 257 -2.99 -36.03 41.43
C HIS A 257 -1.80 -36.97 41.60
#